data_AF-A0AAW6NS74-F1
#
_entry.id   AF-A0AAW6NS74-F1
#
_cell.length_a   1.000
_cell.length_b   1.000
_cell.length_c   1.000
_cell.angle_alpha   90.00
_cell.angle_beta   90.00
_cell.angle_gamma   90.00
#
_symmetry.space_group_name_H-M   'P 1'
#
loop_
_entity.id
_entity.type
_entity.pdbx_description
1 polymer ?
#
loop_
_entity_poly.entity_id
_entity_poly.type
_entity_poly.pdbx_seq_one_letter_code
_entity_poly.pdbx_strand_id
1 'polypeptide(L)' 'MSNEEMKMALAKQLIIALQNLNAPLELLCVVGSYGDTQTDSDILEMLEQYNERGTCMDLIISPAYTWKPNQGGAA' A
#
# COMPACT_ATOMS: atom_id res chain seq x y z
N MET A 1 3.04 28.02 7.86
CA MET A 1 2.92 26.59 7.53
C MET A 1 3.75 25.83 8.53
N SER A 2 3.14 24.91 9.28
CA SER A 2 3.85 24.02 10.19
C SER A 2 4.61 22.94 9.42
N ASN A 3 5.56 22.27 10.08
CA ASN A 3 6.31 21.17 9.49
C ASN A 3 5.38 20.04 8.99
N GLU A 4 4.33 19.74 9.75
CA GLU A 4 3.34 18.71 9.42
C GLU A 4 2.46 19.10 8.21
N GLU A 5 2.07 20.38 8.12
CA GLU A 5 1.34 20.87 6.94
C GLU A 5 2.18 20.78 5.67
N MET A 6 3.48 21.08 5.76
CA MET A 6 4.42 20.98 4.64
C MET A 6 4.60 19.53 4.20
N LYS A 7 4.81 18.62 5.16
CA LYS A 7 4.92 17.17 4.94
C LYS A 7 3.68 16.60 4.23
N MET A 8 2.47 16.96 4.68
CA MET A 8 1.25 16.52 4.01
C MET A 8 1.11 17.08 2.59
N ALA A 9 1.52 18.34 2.36
CA ALA A 9 1.51 18.90 1.02
C ALA A 9 2.46 18.13 0.08
N LEU A 10 3.65 17.76 0.56
CA LEU A 10 4.60 16.94 -0.19
C LEU A 10 4.05 15.55 -0.51
N ALA A 11 3.46 14.85 0.46
CA ALA A 11 2.87 13.54 0.23
C ALA A 11 1.75 13.58 -0.82
N LYS A 12 0.88 14.61 -0.78
CA LYS A 12 -0.15 14.81 -1.82
C LYS A 12 0.45 14.99 -3.21
N GLN A 13 1.51 15.79 -3.33
CA GLN A 13 2.20 15.98 -4.62
C GLN A 13 2.88 14.69 -5.09
N LEU A 14 3.45 13.91 -4.17
CA LEU A 14 4.07 12.62 -4.49
C LEU A 14 3.02 11.62 -5.02
N ILE A 15 1.84 11.54 -4.39
CA ILE A 15 0.73 10.69 -4.89
C ILE A 15 0.34 11.08 -6.31
N ILE A 16 0.19 12.38 -6.59
CA ILE A 16 -0.15 12.87 -7.94
C ILE A 16 0.94 12.49 -8.95
N ALA A 17 2.22 12.67 -8.59
CA ALA A 17 3.34 12.30 -9.44
C ALA A 17 3.34 10.79 -9.76
N LEU A 18 3.12 9.95 -8.75
CA LEU A 18 3.03 8.50 -8.90
C LEU A 18 1.84 8.08 -9.78
N GLN A 19 0.68 8.72 -9.62
CA GLN A 19 -0.48 8.49 -10.48
C GLN A 19 -0.16 8.81 -11.95
N ASN A 20 0.53 9.93 -12.21
CA ASN A 20 0.93 10.32 -13.56
C ASN A 20 1.97 9.38 -14.18
N LEU A 21 2.80 8.74 -13.36
CA LEU A 21 3.74 7.70 -13.78
C LEU A 21 3.06 6.33 -13.94
N ASN A 22 1.74 6.25 -13.74
CA ASN A 22 0.96 5.04 -13.78
C ASN A 22 1.49 3.98 -12.78
N ALA A 23 1.95 4.45 -11.61
CA ALA A 23 2.43 3.61 -10.53
C ALA A 23 1.32 2.64 -10.06
N PRO A 24 1.69 1.44 -9.61
CA PRO A 24 0.72 0.46 -9.14
C PRO A 24 -0.02 0.97 -7.89
N LEU A 25 -1.26 0.48 -7.74
CA LEU A 25 -2.16 0.88 -6.66
C LEU A 25 -1.51 0.75 -5.28
N GLU A 26 -0.72 -0.31 -5.07
CA GLU A 26 0.01 -0.54 -3.84
C GLU A 26 0.89 0.64 -3.44
N LEU A 27 1.67 1.19 -4.38
CA LEU A 27 2.53 2.34 -4.14
C LEU A 27 1.73 3.62 -3.84
N LEU A 28 0.57 3.76 -4.47
CA LEU A 28 -0.35 4.86 -4.20
C LEU A 28 -0.97 4.74 -2.81
N CYS A 29 -1.28 3.52 -2.36
CA CYS A 29 -1.80 3.26 -1.02
C CYS A 29 -0.77 3.55 0.07
N VAL A 30 0.51 3.16 -0.14
CA VAL A 30 1.59 3.48 0.79
C VAL A 30 1.65 4.99 1.02
N VAL A 31 1.90 5.78 -0.02
CA VAL A 31 2.03 7.24 0.14
C VAL A 31 0.71 7.90 0.56
N GLY A 32 -0.43 7.35 0.14
CA GLY A 32 -1.77 7.82 0.50
C GLY A 32 -2.11 7.74 1.99
N SER A 33 -1.50 6.80 2.71
CA SER A 33 -1.74 6.58 4.15
C SER A 33 -0.89 7.47 5.06
N TYR A 34 0.00 8.28 4.50
CA TYR A 34 0.89 9.16 5.26
C TYR A 34 0.13 10.20 6.09
N GLY A 35 0.39 10.21 7.40
CA GLY A 35 -0.23 11.13 8.35
C GLY A 35 -1.66 10.77 8.75
N ASP A 36 -2.27 9.74 8.14
CA ASP A 36 -3.56 9.18 8.55
C ASP A 36 -3.35 7.93 9.41
N THR A 37 -2.77 6.89 8.82
CA THR A 37 -2.50 5.61 9.50
C THR A 37 -1.02 5.25 9.57
N GLN A 38 -0.15 5.98 8.86
CA GLN A 38 1.28 5.69 8.74
C GLN A 38 2.15 6.90 9.06
N THR A 39 3.25 6.65 9.77
CA THR A 39 4.27 7.63 10.15
C THR A 39 5.36 7.78 9.07
N ASP A 40 6.25 8.76 9.23
CA ASP A 40 7.42 8.95 8.35
C ASP A 40 8.23 7.65 8.17
N SER A 41 8.46 6.90 9.26
CA SER A 41 9.24 5.66 9.23
C SER A 41 8.49 4.54 8.52
N ASP A 42 7.18 4.42 8.73
CA ASP A 42 6.37 3.36 8.12
C ASP A 42 6.35 3.51 6.59
N ILE A 43 6.22 4.75 6.10
CA ILE A 43 6.27 5.05 4.67
C ILE A 43 7.63 4.69 4.07
N LEU A 44 8.72 5.08 4.75
CA LEU A 44 10.06 4.80 4.25
C LEU A 44 10.31 3.29 4.16
N GLU A 45 9.95 2.56 5.21
CA GLU A 45 10.09 1.10 5.25
C GLU A 45 9.29 0.43 4.12
N MET A 46 8.03 0.82 3.90
CA MET A 46 7.21 0.23 2.84
C MET A 46 7.74 0.55 1.43
N LEU A 47 8.30 1.74 1.22
CA LEU A 47 8.95 2.09 -0.04
C LEU A 47 10.24 1.30 -0.26
N GLU A 48 11.03 1.08 0.78
CA GLU A 48 12.23 0.23 0.73
C GLU A 48 11.87 -1.22 0.40
N GLN A 49 10.90 -1.80 1.10
CA GLN A 49 10.40 -3.15 0.82
C GLN A 49 9.88 -3.29 -0.62
N TYR A 50 9.13 -2.29 -1.10
CA TYR A 50 8.66 -2.28 -2.48
C TYR A 50 9.83 -2.22 -3.49
N ASN A 51 10.85 -1.40 -3.23
CA ASN A 51 12.03 -1.32 -4.11
C ASN A 51 12.80 -2.65 -4.16
N GLU A 52 12.87 -3.39 -3.06
CA GLU A 52 13.56 -4.67 -2.99
C GLU A 52 12.78 -5.81 -3.65
N ARG A 53 11.47 -5.87 -3.44
CA ARG A 53 10.63 -7.05 -3.77
C ARG A 53 9.60 -6.81 -4.87
N GLY A 54 9.33 -5.56 -5.22
CA GLY A 54 8.22 -5.16 -6.08
C GLY A 54 6.85 -5.17 -5.38
N THR A 55 6.83 -5.40 -4.05
CA THR A 55 5.64 -5.37 -3.19
C THR A 55 6.08 -5.09 -1.75
N CYS A 56 5.27 -4.33 -1.00
CA CYS A 56 5.42 -4.13 0.44
C CYS A 56 4.47 -5.05 1.25
N MET A 57 3.74 -5.95 0.58
CA MET A 57 2.83 -6.90 1.22
C MET A 57 3.49 -8.27 1.36
N ASP A 58 3.40 -8.84 2.56
CA ASP A 58 3.76 -10.23 2.76
C ASP A 58 2.64 -11.19 2.32
N LEU A 59 3.03 -12.26 1.63
CA LEU A 59 2.16 -13.38 1.33
C LEU A 59 1.92 -14.20 2.61
N ILE A 60 0.92 -13.80 3.39
CA ILE A 60 0.58 -14.44 4.68
C ILE A 60 -0.17 -15.78 4.48
N ILE A 61 -0.83 -15.99 3.33
CA ILE A 61 -1.60 -17.20 3.06
C ILE A 61 -0.78 -18.15 2.16
N SER A 62 -0.07 -19.10 2.78
CA SER A 62 0.59 -20.21 2.09
C SER A 62 0.20 -21.56 2.72
N PRO A 63 -0.36 -22.51 1.95
CA PRO A 63 -0.72 -22.38 0.53
C PRO A 63 -1.93 -21.45 0.34
N ALA A 64 -2.05 -20.86 -0.85
CA ALA A 64 -3.22 -20.09 -1.25
C ALA A 64 -4.49 -20.91 -0.97
N TYR A 65 -5.38 -20.37 -0.12
CA TYR A 65 -6.63 -21.04 0.20
C TYR A 65 -7.45 -21.25 -1.08
N THR A 66 -7.53 -22.49 -1.53
CA THR A 66 -8.39 -22.86 -2.65
C THR A 66 -9.76 -23.16 -2.07
N TRP A 67 -10.64 -22.15 -2.11
CA TRP A 67 -12.05 -22.37 -1.80
C TRP A 67 -12.62 -23.44 -2.75
N LYS A 68 -13.15 -24.52 -2.18
CA LYS A 68 -13.94 -25.50 -2.92
C LYS A 68 -15.38 -25.39 -2.43
N PRO A 69 -16.36 -25.26 -3.33
CA PRO A 69 -17.76 -25.30 -2.92
C PRO A 69 -18.03 -26.65 -2.26
N ASN A 70 -18.57 -26.65 -1.04
CA ASN A 70 -19.19 -27.85 -0.51
C ASN A 70 -20.38 -28.17 -1.41
N GLN A 71 -20.38 -29.32 -2.07
CA GLN A 71 -21.56 -29.87 -2.73
C GLN A 71 -22.55 -30.35 -1.64
N GLY A 72 -23.05 -29.41 -0.84
CA GLY A 72 -24.01 -29.64 0.22
C GLY A 72 -25.42 -29.50 -0.32
N GLY A 73 -25.93 -30.60 -0.88
CA GLY A 73 -27.33 -31.02 -0.87
C GLY A 73 -28.39 -30.00 -1.29
N ALA A 74 -28.78 -30.04 -2.56
CA ALA A 74 -30.18 -29.82 -2.90
C ALA A 74 -31.00 -30.91 -2.20
N ALA A 75 -31.84 -30.52 -1.25
CA ALA A 75 -32.91 -31.33 -0.68
C ALA A 75 -34.16 -30.45 -0.54
#